data_AF-A0A546Y019-F1
#
_entry.id   AF-A0A546Y019-F1
#
_cell.length_a   1.000
_cell.length_b   1.000
_cell.length_c   1.000
_cell.angle_alpha   90.00
_cell.angle_beta   90.00
_cell.angle_gamma   90.00
#
_symmetry.space_group_name_H-M   'P 1'
#
loop_
_entity.id
_entity.type
_entity.pdbx_description
1 polymer ?
#
loop_
_entity_poly.entity_id
_entity_poly.type
_entity_poly.pdbx_seq_one_letter_code
_entity_poly.pdbx_strand_id
1 'polypeptide(L)'
;MVSDIEFLEAVCERMQQVGLVQSKAEFSTRMLGKGPSYLTSMSARDRKVSDEVMAFLTDQVTTDIEEDDVAIFILSEQCEQRRRDQLHRNDLLGWIAHQRALPMDDTNKVYAEPKSTVTASSIRQKLIGWLSRRRVAMP
;
A
#
# COMPACT_ATOMS: atom_id res chain seq x y z
N MET A 1 -25.97 4.54 32.24
CA MET A 1 -25.40 5.54 31.31
C MET A 1 -23.90 5.31 31.34
N VAL A 2 -23.29 4.97 30.21
CA VAL A 2 -21.83 4.78 30.10
C VAL A 2 -21.17 6.15 30.23
N SER A 3 -20.08 6.27 30.98
CA SER A 3 -19.37 7.56 31.09
C SER A 3 -18.63 7.88 29.79
N ASP A 4 -18.44 9.18 29.48
CA ASP A 4 -17.67 9.58 28.29
C ASP A 4 -16.24 9.01 28.30
N ILE A 5 -15.67 8.79 29.50
CA ILE A 5 -14.36 8.15 29.65
C ILE A 5 -14.43 6.69 29.22
N GLU A 6 -15.40 5.92 29.74
CA GLU A 6 -15.58 4.50 29.38
C GLU A 6 -15.80 4.36 27.86
N PHE A 7 -16.56 5.28 27.27
CA PHE A 7 -16.74 5.34 25.82
C PHE A 7 -15.40 5.57 25.10
N LEU A 8 -14.60 6.56 25.50
CA LEU A 8 -13.31 6.84 24.88
C LEU A 8 -12.30 5.69 25.05
N GLU A 9 -12.35 4.97 26.17
CA GLU A 9 -11.53 3.77 26.37
C GLU A 9 -11.94 2.64 25.42
N ALA A 10 -13.24 2.39 25.26
CA ALA A 10 -13.74 1.40 24.31
C ALA A 10 -13.39 1.75 22.85
N VAL A 11 -13.46 3.03 22.48
CA VAL A 11 -13.02 3.48 21.15
C VAL A 11 -11.53 3.26 20.96
N CYS A 12 -10.71 3.62 21.96
CA CYS A 12 -9.27 3.41 21.92
C CYS A 12 -8.91 1.93 21.73
N GLU A 13 -9.55 1.02 22.48
CA GLU A 13 -9.35 -0.42 22.35
C GLU A 13 -9.74 -0.93 20.96
N ARG A 14 -10.88 -0.48 20.43
CA ARG A 14 -11.32 -0.88 19.09
C ARG A 14 -10.34 -0.42 18.02
N MET A 15 -9.86 0.82 18.10
CA MET A 15 -8.86 1.33 17.15
C MET A 15 -7.53 0.58 17.25
N GLN A 16 -7.12 0.15 18.45
CA GLN A 16 -5.93 -0.69 18.62
C GLN A 16 -6.09 -2.07 17.99
N GLN A 17 -7.26 -2.70 18.15
CA GLN A 17 -7.53 -4.02 17.58
C GLN A 17 -7.41 -4.06 16.06
N VAL A 18 -7.75 -2.97 15.39
CA VAL A 18 -7.63 -2.85 13.92
C VAL A 18 -6.35 -2.15 13.47
N GLY A 19 -5.45 -1.80 14.40
CA GLY A 19 -4.15 -1.19 14.09
C GLY A 19 -4.22 0.27 13.65
N LEU A 20 -5.33 0.97 13.85
CA LEU A 20 -5.46 2.41 13.55
C LEU A 20 -4.69 3.29 14.53
N VAL A 21 -4.46 2.80 15.75
CA VAL A 21 -3.53 3.39 16.74
C VAL A 21 -2.78 2.26 17.43
N GLN A 22 -1.53 2.49 17.83
CA GLN A 22 -0.68 1.48 18.47
C GLN A 22 -0.80 1.48 20.00
N SER A 23 -1.25 2.60 20.59
CA SER A 23 -1.32 2.74 22.04
C SER A 23 -2.33 3.77 22.51
N LYS A 24 -2.66 3.71 23.81
CA LYS A 24 -3.50 4.72 24.48
C LYS A 24 -2.87 6.12 24.49
N ALA A 25 -1.54 6.17 24.50
CA ALA A 25 -0.80 7.43 24.41
C ALA A 25 -0.95 8.06 23.03
N GLU A 26 -0.78 7.25 21.98
CA GLU A 26 -0.99 7.69 20.60
C GLU A 26 -2.43 8.11 20.35
N PHE A 27 -3.41 7.34 20.85
CA PHE A 27 -4.82 7.72 20.77
C PHE A 27 -5.06 9.10 21.42
N SER A 28 -4.50 9.33 22.60
CA SER A 28 -4.66 10.62 23.30
C SER A 28 -4.06 11.80 22.51
N THR A 29 -2.92 11.58 21.85
CA THR A 29 -2.25 12.63 21.07
C THR A 29 -2.89 12.85 19.70
N ARG A 30 -3.10 11.77 18.94
CA ARG A 30 -3.54 11.81 17.55
C ARG A 30 -5.05 12.01 17.43
N MET A 31 -5.82 11.26 18.22
CA MET A 31 -7.28 11.23 18.07
C MET A 31 -8.02 12.21 18.96
N LEU A 32 -7.39 12.70 20.04
CA LEU A 32 -8.03 13.64 20.98
C LEU A 32 -7.37 15.02 21.01
N GLY A 33 -6.21 15.18 20.37
CA GLY A 33 -5.44 16.43 20.38
C GLY A 33 -4.95 16.82 21.78
N LYS A 34 -4.80 15.86 22.69
CA LYS A 34 -4.38 16.08 24.09
C LYS A 34 -3.02 15.45 24.38
N GLY A 35 -2.49 15.67 25.58
CA GLY A 35 -1.24 15.06 26.01
C GLY A 35 -1.32 13.52 26.07
N PRO A 36 -0.19 12.80 25.94
CA PRO A 36 -0.18 11.33 25.86
C PRO A 36 -0.73 10.62 27.11
N SER A 37 -0.75 11.28 28.25
CA SER A 37 -1.32 10.74 29.50
C SER A 37 -2.78 11.12 29.73
N TYR A 38 -3.43 11.83 28.80
CA TYR A 38 -4.75 12.42 28.98
C TYR A 38 -5.79 11.38 29.37
N LEU A 39 -6.01 10.34 28.55
CA LEU A 39 -7.08 9.38 28.80
C LEU A 39 -6.84 8.59 30.09
N THR A 40 -5.59 8.23 30.38
CA THR A 40 -5.21 7.59 31.67
C THR A 40 -5.49 8.50 32.87
N SER A 41 -5.18 9.79 32.74
CA SER A 41 -5.40 10.77 33.81
C SER A 41 -6.87 11.08 34.03
N MET A 42 -7.67 11.07 32.96
CA MET A 42 -9.12 11.26 33.01
C MET A 42 -9.80 10.08 33.71
N SER A 43 -9.46 8.87 33.27
CA SER A 43 -9.95 7.61 33.85
C SER A 43 -9.63 7.47 35.33
N ALA A 44 -8.38 7.74 35.74
CA ALA A 44 -7.98 7.64 37.14
C ALA A 44 -8.66 8.66 38.08
N ARG A 45 -9.22 9.75 37.54
CA ARG A 45 -9.79 10.86 38.33
C ARG A 45 -11.28 11.05 38.10
N ASP A 46 -11.92 10.16 37.34
CA ASP A 46 -13.34 10.20 36.96
C ASP A 46 -13.81 11.61 36.55
N ARG A 47 -13.04 12.23 35.64
CA ARG A 47 -13.27 13.62 35.21
C ARG A 47 -14.25 13.68 34.05
N LYS A 48 -15.08 14.73 34.01
CA LYS A 48 -15.92 14.98 32.85
C LYS A 48 -15.08 15.33 31.61
N VAL A 49 -15.32 14.62 30.51
CA VAL A 49 -14.75 14.92 29.19
C VAL A 49 -15.42 16.17 28.63
N SER A 50 -14.64 17.07 28.03
CA SER A 50 -15.22 18.26 27.40
C SER A 50 -15.78 17.92 26.01
N ASP A 51 -16.87 18.57 25.63
CA ASP A 51 -17.51 18.37 24.31
C ASP A 51 -16.52 18.63 23.15
N GLU A 52 -15.58 19.56 23.34
CA GLU A 52 -14.49 19.83 22.38
C GLU A 52 -13.63 18.59 22.09
N VAL A 53 -13.39 17.71 23.07
CA VAL A 53 -12.61 16.47 22.88
C VAL A 53 -13.37 15.50 21.98
N MET A 54 -14.70 15.42 22.16
CA MET A 54 -15.56 14.56 21.37
C MET A 54 -15.73 15.08 19.95
N ALA A 55 -15.84 16.40 19.79
CA ALA A 55 -15.84 17.05 18.49
C ALA A 55 -14.52 16.79 17.75
N PHE A 56 -13.38 17.00 18.41
CA PHE A 56 -12.06 16.74 17.82
C PHE A 56 -11.91 15.28 17.37
N LEU A 57 -12.34 14.31 18.18
CA LEU A 57 -12.32 12.90 17.80
C LEU A 57 -13.13 12.63 16.53
N THR A 58 -14.32 13.22 16.44
CA THR A 58 -15.22 13.04 15.29
C THR A 58 -14.62 13.66 14.03
N ASP A 59 -14.08 14.86 14.15
CA ASP A 59 -13.42 15.58 13.05
C ASP A 59 -12.18 14.82 12.56
N GLN A 60 -11.37 14.29 13.48
CA GLN A 60 -10.18 13.52 13.14
C GLN A 60 -10.55 12.22 12.40
N VAL A 61 -11.53 11.47 12.88
CA VAL A 61 -11.98 10.24 12.20
C VAL A 61 -12.56 10.57 10.83
N THR A 62 -13.31 11.66 10.69
CA THR A 62 -13.85 12.10 9.40
C THR A 62 -12.74 12.45 8.43
N THR A 63 -11.72 13.18 8.90
CA THR A 63 -10.55 13.54 8.10
C THR A 63 -9.77 12.31 7.65
N ASP A 64 -9.50 11.37 8.55
CA ASP A 64 -8.81 10.11 8.23
C ASP A 64 -9.57 9.32 7.13
N ILE A 65 -10.90 9.28 7.19
CA ILE A 65 -11.74 8.62 6.16
C ILE A 65 -11.63 9.34 4.81
N GLU A 66 -11.71 10.67 4.79
CA GLU A 66 -11.61 11.45 3.56
C GLU A 66 -10.22 11.31 2.91
N GLU A 67 -9.16 11.27 3.71
CA GLU A 67 -7.79 11.00 3.24
C GLU A 67 -7.67 9.60 2.63
N ASP A 68 -8.23 8.59 3.30
CA ASP A 68 -8.26 7.21 2.80
C ASP A 68 -9.04 7.09 1.50
N ASP A 69 -10.19 7.76 1.36
CA ASP A 69 -10.99 7.75 0.13
C ASP A 69 -10.21 8.32 -1.07
N VAL A 70 -9.47 9.42 -0.87
CA VAL A 70 -8.61 9.98 -1.90
C VAL A 70 -7.47 9.02 -2.25
N ALA A 71 -6.84 8.40 -1.25
CA ALA A 71 -5.76 7.45 -1.48
C ALA A 71 -6.25 6.20 -2.24
N ILE A 72 -7.41 5.66 -1.87
CA ILE A 72 -8.07 4.53 -2.53
C ILE A 72 -8.36 4.88 -3.98
N PHE A 73 -8.91 6.07 -4.24
CA PHE A 73 -9.18 6.52 -5.60
C PHE A 73 -7.91 6.53 -6.46
N ILE A 74 -6.84 7.20 -6.00
CA ILE A 74 -5.57 7.30 -6.73
C ILE A 74 -4.96 5.92 -6.99
N LEU A 75 -4.92 5.06 -5.97
CA LEU A 75 -4.36 3.71 -6.11
C LEU A 75 -5.19 2.84 -7.07
N SER A 76 -6.51 3.00 -7.06
CA SER A 76 -7.40 2.28 -7.99
C SER A 76 -7.13 2.67 -9.44
N GLU A 77 -6.97 3.97 -9.71
CA GLU A 77 -6.65 4.48 -11.04
C GLU A 77 -5.28 3.96 -11.53
N GLN A 78 -4.28 3.96 -10.65
CA GLN A 78 -2.97 3.42 -10.97
C GLN A 78 -3.01 1.92 -11.27
N CYS A 79 -3.80 1.14 -10.53
CA CYS A 79 -4.00 -0.27 -10.80
C CYS A 79 -4.64 -0.52 -12.17
N GLU A 80 -5.68 0.24 -12.52
CA GLU A 80 -6.34 0.13 -13.82
C GLU A 80 -5.43 0.57 -14.98
N GLN A 81 -4.60 1.60 -14.80
CA GLN A 81 -3.59 1.97 -15.78
C GLN A 81 -2.58 0.84 -16.01
N ARG A 82 -2.04 0.25 -14.93
CA ARG A 82 -1.09 -0.87 -15.04
C ARG A 82 -1.72 -2.09 -15.73
N ARG A 83 -3.00 -2.34 -15.47
CA ARG A 83 -3.76 -3.40 -16.13
C ARG A 83 -3.88 -3.17 -17.63
N ARG A 84 -4.21 -1.94 -18.06
CA ARG A 84 -4.23 -1.56 -19.48
C ARG A 84 -2.87 -1.73 -20.14
N ASP A 85 -1.81 -1.28 -19.48
CA ASP A 85 -0.45 -1.44 -20.02
C ASP A 85 -0.06 -2.92 -20.14
N GLN A 86 -0.48 -3.76 -19.21
CA GLN A 86 -0.22 -5.21 -19.26
C GLN A 86 -0.92 -5.85 -20.44
N LEU A 87 -2.19 -5.52 -20.69
CA LEU A 87 -2.93 -6.00 -21.85
C LEU A 87 -2.26 -5.59 -23.15
N HIS A 88 -1.90 -4.32 -23.28
CA HIS A 88 -1.22 -3.81 -24.47
C HIS A 88 0.12 -4.51 -24.73
N ARG A 89 0.91 -4.76 -23.67
CA ARG A 89 2.16 -5.53 -23.79
C ARG A 89 1.92 -6.97 -24.24
N ASN A 90 0.86 -7.62 -23.75
CA ASN A 90 0.50 -8.97 -24.19
C ASN A 90 0.09 -9.00 -25.67
N ASP A 91 -0.68 -8.01 -26.12
CA ASP A 91 -1.06 -7.89 -27.54
C ASP A 91 0.18 -7.70 -28.42
N LEU A 92 1.10 -6.83 -28.00
CA LEU A 92 2.37 -6.63 -28.69
C LEU A 92 3.20 -7.92 -28.76
N LEU A 93 3.26 -8.70 -27.67
CA LEU A 93 3.93 -10.00 -27.68
C LEU A 93 3.28 -10.97 -28.67
N GLY A 94 1.95 -11.00 -28.75
CA GLY A 94 1.23 -11.80 -29.73
C GLY A 94 1.57 -11.39 -31.17
N TRP A 95 1.61 -10.08 -31.44
CA TRP A 95 2.00 -9.55 -32.74
C TRP A 95 3.44 -9.89 -33.12
N ILE A 96 4.41 -9.74 -32.20
CA ILE A 96 5.81 -10.11 -32.42
C ILE A 96 5.93 -11.61 -32.73
N ALA A 97 5.21 -12.46 -31.99
CA ALA A 97 5.22 -13.91 -32.20
C ALA A 97 4.68 -14.26 -33.59
N HIS A 98 3.58 -13.63 -34.01
CA HIS A 98 3.00 -13.83 -35.33
C HIS A 98 3.97 -13.43 -36.45
N GLN A 99 4.61 -12.26 -36.36
CA GLN A 99 5.59 -11.82 -37.35
C GLN A 99 6.81 -12.75 -37.46
N ARG A 100 7.25 -13.34 -36.34
CA ARG A 100 8.37 -14.29 -36.33
C ARG A 100 7.98 -15.69 -36.81
N ALA A 101 6.70 -16.05 -36.74
CA ALA A 101 6.19 -17.36 -37.15
C ALA A 101 5.84 -17.42 -38.65
N LEU A 102 5.77 -16.27 -39.34
CA LEU A 102 5.69 -16.24 -40.78
C LEU A 102 7.03 -16.78 -41.35
N PRO A 103 7.03 -17.90 -42.10
CA PRO A 103 8.21 -18.28 -42.84
C PRO A 103 8.44 -17.17 -43.88
N MET A 104 9.64 -16.61 -43.89
CA MET A 104 10.16 -15.93 -45.06
C MET A 104 10.19 -16.97 -46.17
N ASP A 105 9.14 -17.02 -46.99
CA ASP A 105 9.15 -17.81 -48.21
C ASP A 105 10.13 -17.15 -49.18
N ASP A 106 11.01 -17.97 -49.73
CA ASP A 106 12.21 -17.64 -50.48
C ASP A 106 12.02 -16.54 -51.53
N THR A 107 12.78 -15.44 -51.40
CA THR A 107 13.53 -14.83 -52.52
C THR A 107 14.41 -13.68 -52.01
N ASN A 108 15.51 -14.04 -51.37
CA ASN A 108 16.82 -13.51 -51.77
C ASN A 108 17.90 -14.20 -50.96
N LYS A 109 18.58 -15.14 -51.62
CA LYS A 109 19.98 -15.42 -51.33
C LYS A 109 20.71 -14.08 -51.25
N VAL A 110 21.50 -13.87 -50.21
CA VAL A 110 22.90 -13.41 -50.28
C VAL A 110 23.40 -12.95 -48.89
N TYR A 111 24.48 -13.61 -48.46
CA TYR A 111 25.44 -13.36 -47.37
C TYR A 111 25.03 -13.56 -45.89
N ALA A 112 25.38 -14.77 -45.42
CA ALA A 112 26.22 -15.07 -44.25
C ALA A 112 26.17 -14.14 -43.03
N GLU A 113 25.61 -14.69 -41.94
CA GLU A 113 25.74 -14.26 -40.56
C GLU A 113 27.18 -14.50 -40.01
N PRO A 114 27.61 -13.92 -38.87
CA PRO A 114 27.21 -14.56 -37.61
C PRO A 114 26.95 -13.66 -36.38
N LYS A 115 25.94 -14.11 -35.63
CA LYS A 115 25.86 -14.22 -34.16
C LYS A 115 25.78 -12.92 -33.33
N SER A 116 24.57 -12.66 -32.81
CA SER A 116 24.43 -12.15 -31.44
C SER A 116 23.48 -13.05 -30.64
N THR A 117 24.05 -13.74 -29.66
CA THR A 117 23.33 -14.50 -28.64
C THR A 117 22.72 -13.53 -27.64
N VAL A 118 21.44 -13.20 -27.80
CA VAL A 118 20.68 -12.51 -26.74
C VAL A 118 19.98 -13.58 -25.92
N THR A 119 20.61 -13.95 -24.81
CA THR A 119 20.08 -14.85 -23.78
C THR A 119 18.85 -14.18 -23.15
N ALA A 120 17.67 -14.75 -23.42
CA ALA A 120 16.43 -14.36 -22.76
C ALA A 120 16.51 -14.72 -21.26
N SER A 121 16.93 -13.74 -20.45
CA SER A 121 16.89 -13.84 -18.99
C SER A 121 15.43 -13.84 -18.54
N SER A 122 14.91 -15.03 -18.26
CA SER A 122 13.59 -15.26 -17.67
C SER A 122 13.50 -14.52 -16.33
N ILE A 123 12.37 -13.81 -16.12
CA ILE A 123 12.05 -13.02 -14.93
C ILE A 123 12.26 -13.82 -13.61
N ARG A 124 12.14 -15.15 -13.65
CA ARG A 124 12.45 -16.03 -12.51
C ARG A 124 13.91 -15.95 -12.04
N GLN A 125 14.87 -15.73 -12.95
CA GLN A 125 16.29 -15.57 -12.60
C GLN A 125 16.59 -14.22 -11.93
N LYS A 126 15.88 -13.15 -12.34
CA LYS A 126 16.03 -11.82 -11.72
C LYS A 126 15.50 -11.80 -10.28
N LEU A 127 14.40 -12.49 -10.01
CA LEU A 127 13.83 -12.63 -8.66
C LEU A 127 14.75 -13.42 -7.72
N ILE A 128 15.35 -14.53 -8.19
CA ILE A 128 16.31 -15.31 -7.40
C ILE A 128 17.57 -14.49 -7.08
N GLY A 129 18.08 -13.72 -8.05
CA GLY A 129 19.26 -12.87 -7.86
C GLY A 129 19.05 -11.69 -6.90
N TRP A 130 17.82 -11.23 -6.70
CA TRP A 130 17.48 -10.15 -5.77
C TRP A 130 17.34 -10.67 -4.32
N LEU A 131 16.72 -11.85 -4.14
CA LEU A 131 16.57 -12.49 -2.82
C LEU A 131 17.92 -12.93 -2.22
N SER A 132 18.89 -13.32 -3.05
CA SER A 132 20.22 -13.75 -2.58
C SER A 132 21.11 -12.60 -2.10
N ARG A 133 20.89 -11.35 -2.55
CA ARG A 133 21.71 -10.19 -2.15
C ARG A 133 21.32 -9.58 -0.80
N ARG A 134 20.12 -9.87 -0.28
CA ARG A 134 19.68 -9.36 1.03
C ARG A 134 20.22 -10.16 2.22
N ARG A 135 20.96 -11.24 2.00
CA ARG A 135 21.51 -12.11 3.06
C ARG A 135 22.99 -11.89 3.38
N VAL A 136 23.68 -11.00 2.67
CA VAL A 136 25.12 -10.75 2.84
C VAL A 136 25.37 -9.24 3.01
N ALA A 137 24.88 -8.68 4.11
CA ALA A 137 25.29 -7.37 4.60
C ALA A 137 24.99 -7.28 6.11
N MET A 138 25.80 -7.96 6.91
CA MET A 138 26.15 -7.54 8.27
C MET A 138 27.62 -7.90 8.50
N PRO A 139 28.44 -6.92 8.81
CA PRO A 139 29.17 -6.90 10.07
C PRO A 139 28.47 -5.99 11.08
#